data_AF-A0A2A4RTU7-F1
#
_entry.id   AF-A0A2A4RTU7-F1
#
_cell.length_a   1.000
_cell.length_b   1.000
_cell.length_c   1.000
_cell.angle_alpha   90.00
_cell.angle_beta   90.00
_cell.angle_gamma   90.00
#
_symmetry.space_group_name_H-M   'P 1'
#
loop_
_entity.id
_entity.type
_entity.pdbx_description
1 polymer ?
#
loop_
_entity_poly.entity_id
_entity_poly.type
_entity_poly.pdbx_seq_one_letter_code
_entity_poly.pdbx_strand_id
1 'polypeptide(L)'
;MPVKEHSSHQHIAGDTILELNGKRRAKNEAHETRSAHSGGNLIDLSPGVRITLANRWNLYTSLSIPVLDDSNGTQVDVDCRTNFIAHLYRENSQNICEY
;
A
#
# COMPACT_ATOMS: atom_id res chain seq x y z
N MET A 1 34.94 3.18 -37.94
CA MET A 1 33.47 3.29 -37.81
C MET A 1 33.17 3.60 -36.35
N PRO A 2 32.48 4.69 -35.99
CA PRO A 2 32.14 4.91 -34.60
C PRO A 2 30.99 3.98 -34.20
N VAL A 3 31.16 3.26 -33.11
CA VAL A 3 30.11 2.45 -32.48
C VAL A 3 29.05 3.42 -31.96
N LYS A 4 27.82 3.31 -32.46
CA LYS A 4 26.67 4.05 -31.92
C LYS A 4 26.41 3.53 -30.51
N GLU A 5 26.72 4.36 -29.52
CA GLU A 5 26.41 4.11 -28.13
C GLU A 5 24.89 4.12 -27.96
N HIS A 6 24.29 2.96 -27.71
CA HIS A 6 22.87 2.86 -27.37
C HIS A 6 22.70 3.47 -25.97
N SER A 7 22.31 4.75 -25.90
CA SER A 7 21.83 5.33 -24.64
C SER A 7 20.67 4.48 -24.14
N SER A 8 20.89 3.76 -23.04
CA SER A 8 19.83 3.05 -22.32
C SER A 8 18.83 4.08 -21.83
N HIS A 9 17.71 4.21 -22.55
CA HIS A 9 16.62 5.07 -22.13
C HIS A 9 15.98 4.41 -20.89
N GLN A 10 16.29 4.94 -19.71
CA GLN A 10 15.59 4.51 -18.50
C GLN A 10 14.14 4.95 -18.61
N HIS A 11 13.24 3.97 -18.66
CA HIS A 11 11.81 4.23 -18.66
C HIS A 11 11.36 4.59 -17.24
N ILE A 12 10.73 5.75 -17.11
CA ILE A 12 10.01 6.17 -15.92
C ILE A 12 8.53 6.14 -16.26
N ALA A 13 7.75 5.42 -15.47
CA ALA A 13 6.29 5.36 -15.60
C ALA A 13 5.65 5.65 -14.24
N GLY A 14 4.45 6.23 -14.25
CA GLY A 14 3.71 6.48 -13.02
C GLY A 14 2.21 6.43 -13.23
N ASP A 15 1.50 6.07 -12.16
CA ASP A 15 0.05 5.97 -12.10
C ASP A 15 -0.48 6.45 -10.75
N THR A 16 -1.72 6.92 -10.74
CA THR A 16 -2.45 7.27 -9.52
C THR A 16 -3.37 6.13 -9.13
N ILE A 17 -3.51 5.90 -7.83
CA ILE A 17 -4.30 4.82 -7.25
C ILE A 17 -5.24 5.44 -6.21
N LEU A 18 -6.49 5.01 -6.20
CA LEU A 18 -7.46 5.37 -5.16
C LEU A 18 -8.01 4.08 -4.56
N GLU A 19 -7.79 3.87 -3.27
CA GLU A 19 -8.22 2.66 -2.57
C GLU A 19 -9.35 2.98 -1.59
N LEU A 20 -10.33 2.07 -1.47
CA LEU A 20 -11.38 2.13 -0.45
C LEU A 20 -11.29 0.86 0.40
N ASN A 21 -10.95 1.02 1.67
CA ASN A 21 -10.66 -0.09 2.58
C ASN A 21 -11.68 -0.13 3.73
N GLY A 22 -12.32 -1.28 3.95
CA GLY A 22 -13.27 -1.48 5.05
C GLY A 22 -12.72 -2.43 6.12
N LYS A 23 -12.85 -2.06 7.39
CA LYS A 23 -12.53 -2.90 8.54
C LYS A 23 -13.77 -3.05 9.42
N ARG A 24 -14.12 -4.28 9.76
CA ARG A 24 -15.17 -4.60 10.72
C ARG A 24 -14.56 -5.31 11.90
N ARG A 25 -14.79 -4.80 13.11
CA ARG A 25 -14.34 -5.43 14.35
C ARG A 25 -15.52 -6.00 15.11
N ALA A 26 -15.43 -7.27 15.46
CA ALA A 26 -16.37 -7.90 16.37
C ALA A 26 -16.18 -7.32 17.79
N LYS A 27 -17.27 -7.29 18.57
CA LYS A 27 -17.23 -6.92 19.97
C LYS A 27 -16.45 -7.98 20.75
N ASN A 28 -15.52 -7.56 21.60
CA ASN A 28 -14.80 -8.47 22.46
C ASN A 28 -15.64 -8.75 23.72
N GLU A 29 -16.08 -9.99 23.87
CA GLU A 29 -16.68 -10.49 25.12
C GLU A 29 -15.60 -11.30 25.85
N ALA A 30 -14.89 -10.66 26.77
CA ALA A 30 -14.10 -11.38 27.76
C ALA A 30 -15.00 -11.72 28.94
N HIS A 31 -14.93 -12.95 29.43
CA HIS A 31 -15.74 -13.46 30.55
C HIS A 31 -15.83 -12.42 31.69
N GLU A 32 -17.07 -12.12 32.08
CA GLU A 32 -17.48 -11.29 33.23
C GLU A 32 -17.23 -9.78 33.17
N THR A 33 -16.55 -9.26 32.14
CA THR A 33 -16.51 -7.81 31.87
C THR A 33 -16.91 -7.53 30.43
N ARG A 34 -18.19 -7.18 30.22
CA ARG A 34 -18.63 -6.54 28.97
C ARG A 34 -17.85 -5.25 28.82
N SER A 35 -16.79 -5.26 28.03
CA SER A 35 -16.13 -4.04 27.62
C SER A 35 -17.12 -3.26 26.76
N ALA A 36 -17.75 -2.25 27.37
CA ALA A 36 -18.81 -1.44 26.76
C ALA A 36 -18.33 -0.63 25.53
N HIS A 37 -17.02 -0.64 25.27
CA HIS A 37 -16.31 0.21 24.32
C HIS A 37 -15.51 -0.63 23.31
N SER A 38 -16.10 -1.72 22.78
CA SER A 38 -15.45 -2.51 21.72
C SER A 38 -16.42 -2.91 20.61
N GLY A 39 -15.90 -2.97 19.38
CA GLY A 39 -16.65 -3.21 18.14
C GLY A 39 -16.81 -1.97 17.28
N GLY A 40 -17.04 -2.15 15.97
CA GLY A 40 -17.25 -1.03 15.05
C GLY A 40 -16.93 -1.31 13.59
N ASN A 41 -17.33 -0.37 12.73
CA ASN A 41 -16.98 -0.34 11.31
C ASN A 41 -16.12 0.89 11.01
N LEU A 42 -15.04 0.69 10.25
CA LEU A 42 -14.17 1.77 9.77
C LEU A 42 -14.02 1.64 8.26
N ILE A 43 -14.23 2.73 7.53
CA ILE A 43 -13.96 2.83 6.10
C ILE A 43 -12.90 3.90 5.88
N ASP A 44 -11.80 3.52 5.25
CA ASP A 44 -10.68 4.39 4.89
C ASP A 44 -10.67 4.63 3.37
N LEU A 45 -10.47 5.88 2.94
CA LEU A 45 -10.17 6.24 1.55
C LEU A 45 -8.69 6.60 1.43
N SER A 46 -7.99 5.99 0.48
CA SER A 46 -6.53 6.09 0.35
C SER A 46 -6.11 6.51 -1.06
N PRO A 47 -6.01 7.82 -1.35
CA PRO A 47 -5.29 8.29 -2.53
C PRO A 47 -3.79 7.96 -2.44
N GLY A 48 -3.21 7.53 -3.56
CA GLY A 48 -1.81 7.18 -3.68
C GLY A 48 -1.24 7.36 -5.07
N VAL A 49 0.08 7.32 -5.15
CA VAL A 49 0.83 7.38 -6.40
C VAL A 49 1.84 6.24 -6.45
N ARG A 50 2.02 5.70 -7.65
CA ARG A 50 2.99 4.65 -7.92
C ARG A 50 3.95 5.10 -9.02
N ILE A 51 5.24 4.83 -8.82
CA ILE A 51 6.32 5.18 -9.75
C ILE A 51 7.16 3.94 -10.02
N THR A 52 7.35 3.62 -11.30
CA THR A 52 8.25 2.56 -11.77
C THR A 52 9.49 3.18 -12.41
N LEU A 53 10.67 2.78 -11.94
CA LEU A 53 11.97 3.26 -12.46
C LEU A 53 12.75 2.10 -13.09
N ALA A 54 13.13 2.27 -14.36
CA ALA A 54 14.01 1.37 -15.10
C ALA A 54 13.58 -0.11 -15.05
N ASN A 55 12.27 -0.37 -14.95
CA ASN A 55 11.65 -1.70 -14.81
C ASN A 55 12.17 -2.55 -13.64
N ARG A 56 12.88 -1.94 -12.69
CA ARG A 56 13.53 -2.62 -11.57
C ARG A 56 13.02 -2.14 -10.22
N TRP A 57 12.61 -0.88 -10.12
CA TRP A 57 12.08 -0.32 -8.89
C TRP A 57 10.62 0.03 -9.05
N ASN A 58 9.83 -0.27 -8.03
CA ASN A 58 8.45 0.16 -7.90
C ASN A 58 8.27 0.83 -6.54
N LEU A 59 7.90 2.10 -6.54
CA LEU A 59 7.67 2.92 -5.36
C LEU A 59 6.19 3.24 -5.27
N TYR A 60 5.57 2.98 -4.13
CA TYR A 60 4.18 3.31 -3.85
C TYR A 60 4.09 4.13 -2.57
N THR A 61 3.31 5.19 -2.60
CA THR A 61 2.97 5.98 -1.42
C THR A 61 1.49 6.33 -1.42
N SER A 62 0.84 6.28 -0.27
CA SER A 62 -0.56 6.65 -0.13
C SER A 62 -0.86 7.31 1.22
N LEU A 63 -1.91 8.11 1.23
CA LEU A 63 -2.46 8.74 2.43
C LEU A 63 -3.86 8.18 2.66
N SER A 64 -4.06 7.41 3.71
CA SER A 64 -5.36 6.87 4.11
C SER A 64 -6.04 7.81 5.10
N ILE A 65 -7.28 8.17 4.79
CA ILE A 65 -8.13 9.06 5.60
C ILE A 65 -9.41 8.29 5.94
N PRO A 66 -9.80 8.20 7.22
CA PRO A 66 -11.08 7.61 7.59
C PRO A 66 -12.23 8.49 7.06
N VAL A 67 -13.14 7.88 6.30
CA VAL A 67 -14.33 8.57 5.75
C VAL A 67 -15.62 8.18 6.44
N LEU A 68 -15.63 7.02 7.10
CA LEU A 68 -16.71 6.59 7.97
C LEU A 68 -16.09 5.88 9.18
N ASP A 69 -16.37 6.40 10.36
CA ASP A 69 -16.00 5.78 11.63
C ASP A 69 -17.26 5.62 12.49
N ASP A 70 -17.73 4.38 12.61
CA ASP A 70 -18.78 3.96 13.54
C ASP A 70 -18.16 2.97 14.53
N SER A 71 -17.08 3.39 15.20
CA SER A 71 -16.42 2.63 16.25
C SER A 71 -17.02 2.96 17.63
N ASN A 72 -17.42 1.91 18.33
CA ASN A 72 -17.99 2.04 19.67
C ASN A 72 -16.85 1.97 20.69
N GLY A 73 -16.34 3.11 21.15
CA GLY A 73 -15.38 3.21 22.26
C GLY A 73 -14.28 4.28 22.13
N THR A 74 -13.44 4.41 23.16
CA THR A 74 -12.20 5.23 23.20
C THR A 74 -11.06 4.60 22.37
N GLN A 75 -11.39 4.12 21.18
CA GLN A 75 -10.38 3.61 20.25
C GLN A 75 -9.62 4.80 19.66
N VAL A 76 -8.31 4.64 19.46
CA VAL A 76 -7.42 5.71 18.98
C VAL A 76 -7.96 6.23 17.66
N ASP A 77 -8.45 7.47 17.69
CA ASP A 77 -8.84 8.23 16.51
C ASP A 77 -7.57 8.48 15.69
N VAL A 78 -7.50 7.89 14.50
CA VAL A 78 -6.35 8.06 13.61
C VAL A 78 -6.81 8.93 12.46
N ASP A 79 -6.58 10.25 12.60
CA ASP A 79 -6.98 11.26 11.62
C ASP A 79 -6.44 10.97 10.22
N CYS A 80 -5.23 10.41 10.13
CA CYS A 80 -4.63 9.98 8.87
C CYS A 80 -3.53 8.91 9.07
N ARG A 81 -3.33 8.08 8.05
CA ARG A 81 -2.24 7.10 8.00
C ARG A 81 -1.50 7.21 6.68
N THR A 82 -0.20 7.40 6.75
CA THR A 82 0.68 7.34 5.57
C THR A 82 1.18 5.91 5.36
N ASN A 83 1.14 5.43 4.12
CA ASN A 83 1.75 4.16 3.71
C ASN A 83 2.84 4.44 2.67
N PHE A 84 3.96 3.75 2.81
CA PHE A 84 5.08 3.82 1.87
C PHE A 84 5.65 2.42 1.64
N ILE A 85 5.73 2.01 0.39
CA ILE A 85 6.22 0.70 -0.03
C ILE A 85 7.21 0.90 -1.17
N ALA A 86 8.36 0.23 -1.09
CA ALA A 86 9.37 0.23 -2.13
C ALA A 86 9.78 -1.22 -2.44
N HIS A 87 9.61 -1.64 -3.69
CA HIS A 87 9.99 -2.96 -4.18
C HIS A 87 11.12 -2.85 -5.21
N LEU A 88 12.16 -3.67 -5.03
CA LEU A 88 13.23 -3.88 -6.01
C LEU A 88 13.08 -5.28 -6.61
N TYR A 89 12.87 -5.35 -7.91
CA TYR A 89 12.94 -6.59 -8.66
C TYR A 89 14.40 -6.96 -8.89
N ARG A 90 14.83 -8.08 -8.31
CA ARG A 90 16.11 -8.70 -8.62
C ARG A 90 15.93 -9.54 -9.89
N GLU A 91 16.64 -9.15 -10.94
CA GLU A 91 16.73 -9.92 -12.18
C GLU A 91 17.47 -11.23 -11.88
N ASN A 92 16.75 -12.35 -11.89
CA ASN A 92 17.34 -13.66 -11.69
C ASN A 92 17.82 -14.14 -13.05
N SER A 93 19.09 -13.91 -13.39
CA SER A 93 19.75 -14.55 -14.53
C SER A 93 19.87 -16.05 -14.28
N GLN A 94 18.78 -16.80 -14.46
CA GLN A 94 18.91 -18.19 -14.85
C GLN A 94 19.14 -18.19 -16.35
N ASN A 95 20.43 -18.28 -16.73
CA ASN A 95 20.81 -18.79 -18.04
C ASN A 95 20.13 -20.16 -18.17
N ILE A 96 19.01 -20.21 -18.86
CA ILE A 96 18.46 -21.46 -19.37
C ILE A 96 19.44 -21.83 -20.48
N CYS A 97 20.44 -22.65 -20.15
CA CYS A 97 21.19 -23.37 -21.16
C CYS A 97 20.17 -24.22 -21.92
N GLU A 98 19.88 -23.78 -23.15
CA GLU A 98 19.20 -24.60 -24.15
C GLU A 98 19.98 -25.91 -24.34
N TYR A 99 19.26 -27.02 -24.33
CA TYR A 99 19.69 -28.34 -24.82
C TYR A 99 18.67 -28.84 -25.83
#